data_AF-A0A2Z5UJ89-F1
#
_entry.id   AF-A0A2Z5UJ89-F1
#
_cell.length_a   1.000
_cell.length_b   1.000
_cell.length_c   1.000
_cell.angle_alpha   90.00
_cell.angle_beta   90.00
_cell.angle_gamma   90.00
#
_symmetry.space_group_name_H-M   'P 1'
#
loop_
_entity.id
_entity.type
_entity.pdbx_description
1 polymer ?
#
loop_
_entity_poly.entity_id
_entity_poly.type
_entity_poly.pdbx_seq_one_letter_code
_entity_poly.pdbx_strand_id
1 'polypeptide(L)'
;LFRAHPQTLDFFKMVKKLPEDEYNTNIQFKAHVINLMSALNQAVVNLHQPEVVAVMMNKLGESHGRRKIQESHFHDLKGVIVNMFIEVLHLDDATLGAWGKTVEFWYKHIFQTLTPNQST
;
A
#
# COMPACT_ATOMS: atom_id res chain seq x y z
N LEU A 1 1.63 -9.34 5.66
CA LEU A 1 1.64 -9.47 4.18
C LEU A 1 2.28 -10.79 3.74
N PHE A 2 3.60 -10.97 3.86
CA PHE A 2 4.28 -12.15 3.32
C PHE A 2 3.80 -13.50 3.86
N ARG A 3 3.32 -13.56 5.12
CA ARG A 3 2.69 -14.78 5.67
C ARG A 3 1.33 -15.10 5.05
N ALA A 4 0.53 -14.09 4.74
CA ALA A 4 -0.83 -14.24 4.20
C ALA A 4 -0.83 -14.38 2.66
N HIS A 5 0.12 -13.72 2.00
CA HIS A 5 0.24 -13.65 0.53
C HIS A 5 1.71 -13.87 0.12
N PRO A 6 2.26 -15.09 0.22
CA PRO A 6 3.68 -15.36 0.02
C PRO A 6 4.23 -14.92 -1.35
N GLN A 7 3.41 -14.97 -2.40
CA GLN A 7 3.75 -14.50 -3.75
C GLN A 7 4.19 -13.04 -3.78
N THR A 8 3.73 -12.21 -2.84
CA THR A 8 4.10 -10.79 -2.78
C THR A 8 5.57 -10.58 -2.47
N LEU A 9 6.25 -11.55 -1.85
CA LEU A 9 7.67 -11.49 -1.54
C LEU A 9 8.54 -11.40 -2.80
N ASP A 10 8.05 -11.85 -3.96
CA ASP A 10 8.76 -11.77 -5.23
C ASP A 10 9.08 -10.34 -5.66
N PHE A 11 8.29 -9.37 -5.21
CA PHE A 11 8.51 -7.94 -5.48
C PHE A 11 9.55 -7.31 -4.54
N PHE A 12 9.92 -8.00 -3.46
CA PHE A 12 10.81 -7.49 -2.40
C PHE A 12 12.18 -8.17 -2.45
N LYS A 13 12.90 -7.95 -3.56
CA LYS A 13 14.21 -8.57 -3.85
C LYS A 13 15.25 -8.41 -2.73
N MET A 14 15.18 -7.33 -1.95
CA MET A 14 16.09 -7.04 -0.84
C MET A 14 15.98 -8.02 0.33
N VAL A 15 14.83 -8.67 0.51
CA VAL A 15 14.55 -9.60 1.61
C VAL A 15 14.11 -10.99 1.16
N LYS A 16 13.81 -11.19 -0.13
CA LYS A 16 13.31 -12.47 -0.69
C LYS A 16 14.10 -13.72 -0.29
N LYS A 17 15.42 -13.59 -0.08
CA LYS A 17 16.32 -14.71 0.26
C LYS A 17 16.70 -14.75 1.75
N LEU A 18 16.16 -13.84 2.56
CA LEU A 18 16.44 -13.79 3.99
C LEU A 18 15.37 -14.58 4.77
N PRO A 19 15.74 -15.18 5.91
CA PRO A 19 14.77 -15.61 6.92
C PRO A 19 13.91 -14.45 7.40
N GLU A 20 12.65 -14.72 7.78
CA GLU A 20 11.71 -13.67 8.20
C GLU A 20 12.18 -12.92 9.46
N ASP A 21 12.80 -13.63 10.40
CA ASP A 21 13.38 -13.06 11.62
C ASP A 21 14.56 -12.11 11.32
N GLU A 22 15.17 -12.22 10.14
CA GLU A 22 16.24 -11.32 9.69
C GLU A 22 15.74 -10.09 8.91
N TYR A 23 14.45 -9.99 8.56
CA TYR A 23 13.93 -8.85 7.78
C TYR A 23 14.20 -7.51 8.48
N ASN A 24 14.11 -7.47 9.81
CA ASN A 24 14.37 -6.29 10.62
C ASN A 24 15.87 -5.94 10.74
N THR A 25 16.77 -6.71 10.13
CA THR A 25 18.19 -6.35 10.04
C THR A 25 18.50 -5.63 8.71
N ASN A 26 17.68 -5.81 7.68
CA ASN A 26 17.89 -5.24 6.35
C ASN A 26 17.52 -3.74 6.29
N ILE A 27 18.52 -2.87 6.09
CA ILE A 27 18.33 -1.40 6.07
C ILE A 27 17.45 -0.94 4.90
N GLN A 28 17.54 -1.58 3.73
CA GLN A 28 16.72 -1.20 2.57
C GLN A 28 15.24 -1.53 2.81
N PHE A 29 14.97 -2.67 3.46
CA PHE A 29 13.62 -3.05 3.84
C PHE A 29 13.04 -2.09 4.90
N LYS A 30 13.83 -1.72 5.92
CA LYS A 30 13.43 -0.68 6.88
C LYS A 30 13.08 0.64 6.20
N ALA A 31 13.93 1.11 5.29
CA ALA A 31 13.67 2.32 4.53
C ALA A 31 12.37 2.20 3.71
N HIS A 32 12.11 1.04 3.11
CA HIS A 32 10.86 0.78 2.41
C HIS A 32 9.63 0.86 3.32
N VAL A 33 9.68 0.26 4.52
CA VAL A 33 8.59 0.34 5.51
C VAL A 33 8.36 1.78 5.96
N ILE A 34 9.41 2.55 6.22
CA ILE A 34 9.29 3.98 6.57
C ILE A 34 8.61 4.76 5.43
N ASN A 35 9.01 4.51 4.18
CA ASN A 35 8.40 5.17 3.02
C ASN A 35 6.91 4.82 2.87
N LEU A 36 6.54 3.55 3.11
CA LEU A 36 5.14 3.13 3.13
C LEU A 36 4.33 3.90 4.19
N MET A 37 4.83 3.91 5.44
CA MET A 37 4.14 4.60 6.53
C MET A 37 4.05 6.11 6.32
N SER A 38 5.12 6.72 5.78
CA SER A 38 5.13 8.14 5.42
C SER A 38 4.10 8.46 4.33
N ALA A 39 3.99 7.62 3.29
CA ALA A 39 3.02 7.82 2.22
C ALA A 39 1.58 7.74 2.73
N LEU A 40 1.27 6.74 3.57
CA LEU A 40 -0.05 6.60 4.21
C LEU A 40 -0.36 7.81 5.08
N ASN A 41 0.56 8.22 5.95
CA ASN A 41 0.36 9.38 6.82
C ASN A 41 0.14 10.66 6.01
N GLN A 42 0.96 10.92 4.99
CA GLN A 42 0.80 12.09 4.13
C GLN A 42 -0.57 12.09 3.43
N ALA A 43 -1.06 10.94 2.97
CA ALA A 43 -2.37 10.85 2.35
C ALA A 43 -3.51 11.15 3.35
N VAL A 44 -3.39 10.69 4.61
CA VAL A 44 -4.37 10.94 5.67
C VAL A 44 -4.40 12.41 6.09
N VAL A 45 -3.25 13.01 6.40
CA VAL A 45 -3.20 14.40 6.88
C VAL A 45 -3.66 15.41 5.83
N ASN A 46 -3.57 15.04 4.54
CA ASN A 46 -4.02 15.87 3.42
C ASN A 46 -5.42 15.53 2.90
N LEU A 47 -6.24 14.73 3.61
CA LEU A 47 -7.61 14.40 3.16
C LEU A 47 -8.52 15.63 2.96
N HIS A 48 -8.19 16.75 3.61
CA HIS A 48 -8.85 18.04 3.41
C HIS A 48 -8.52 18.72 2.07
N GLN A 49 -7.58 18.17 1.30
CA GLN A 49 -7.16 18.60 -0.04
C GLN A 49 -7.20 17.38 -1.00
N PRO A 50 -8.40 16.91 -1.38
CA PRO A 50 -8.55 15.65 -2.12
C PRO A 50 -7.82 15.65 -3.47
N GLU A 51 -7.71 16.78 -4.16
CA GLU A 51 -6.98 16.90 -5.43
C GLU A 51 -5.47 16.65 -5.24
N VAL A 52 -4.89 17.11 -4.13
CA VAL A 52 -3.49 16.87 -3.79
C VAL A 52 -3.27 15.38 -3.52
N VAL A 53 -4.17 14.75 -2.76
CA VAL A 53 -4.11 13.32 -2.48
C VAL A 53 -4.26 12.51 -3.78
N ALA A 54 -5.17 12.90 -4.69
CA ALA A 54 -5.33 12.24 -5.98
C ALA A 54 -4.03 12.27 -6.81
N VAL A 55 -3.33 13.42 -6.85
CA VAL A 55 -2.02 13.52 -7.53
C VAL A 55 -0.98 12.61 -6.87
N MET A 56 -0.94 12.52 -5.54
CA MET A 56 -0.04 11.60 -4.83
C MET A 56 -0.33 10.14 -5.18
N MET A 57 -1.61 9.76 -5.22
CA MET A 57 -2.07 8.41 -5.54
C MET A 57 -1.77 8.04 -7.00
N ASN A 58 -1.95 8.96 -7.94
CA ASN A 58 -1.54 8.76 -9.34
C ASN A 58 -0.02 8.50 -9.45
N LYS A 59 0.83 9.28 -8.75
CA LYS A 59 2.29 9.03 -8.73
C LYS A 59 2.63 7.66 -8.14
N LEU A 60 1.88 7.23 -7.13
CA LEU A 60 2.04 5.91 -6.53
C LEU A 60 1.67 4.81 -7.52
N GLY A 61 0.55 4.96 -8.23
CA GLY A 61 0.11 4.08 -9.31
C GLY A 61 1.18 3.91 -10.39
N GLU A 62 1.68 5.01 -10.95
CA GLU A 62 2.74 4.98 -11.98
C GLU A 62 4.00 4.24 -11.49
N SER A 63 4.42 4.52 -10.25
CA SER A 63 5.59 3.90 -9.66
C SER A 63 5.42 2.38 -9.51
N HIS A 64 4.26 1.93 -9.04
CA HIS A 64 3.96 0.51 -8.88
C HIS A 64 3.71 -0.19 -10.22
N GLY A 65 3.13 0.51 -11.19
CA GLY A 65 2.92 0.04 -12.56
C GLY A 65 4.21 -0.28 -13.29
N ARG A 66 5.24 0.58 -13.14
CA ARG A 66 6.60 0.30 -13.66
C ARG A 66 7.20 -0.99 -13.11
N ARG A 67 6.78 -1.44 -11.93
CA ARG A 67 7.22 -2.68 -11.26
C ARG A 67 6.29 -3.86 -11.51
N LYS A 68 5.32 -3.70 -12.42
CA LYS A 68 4.32 -4.73 -12.80
C LYS A 68 3.45 -5.20 -11.62
N ILE A 69 3.23 -4.30 -10.66
CA ILE A 69 2.26 -4.52 -9.58
C ILE A 69 0.87 -4.35 -10.17
N GLN A 70 0.02 -5.35 -9.95
CA GLN A 70 -1.39 -5.38 -10.32
C GLN A 70 -2.31 -4.95 -9.16
N GLU A 71 -3.55 -4.57 -9.47
CA GLU A 71 -4.58 -4.17 -8.48
C GLU A 71 -4.79 -5.23 -7.39
N SER A 72 -4.72 -6.52 -7.74
CA SER A 72 -4.84 -7.63 -6.79
C SER A 72 -3.83 -7.54 -5.65
N HIS A 73 -2.59 -7.11 -5.90
CA HIS A 73 -1.59 -6.96 -4.83
C HIS A 73 -1.90 -5.79 -3.89
N PHE A 74 -2.59 -4.75 -4.36
CA PHE A 74 -3.09 -3.70 -3.48
C PHE A 74 -4.19 -4.27 -2.59
N HIS A 75 -5.14 -5.04 -3.14
CA HIS A 75 -6.18 -5.70 -2.37
C HIS A 75 -5.61 -6.70 -1.32
N ASP A 76 -4.55 -7.44 -1.64
CA ASP A 76 -3.83 -8.28 -0.69
C ASP A 76 -3.33 -7.46 0.52
N LEU A 77 -2.70 -6.30 0.27
CA LEU A 77 -2.27 -5.39 1.34
C LEU A 77 -3.45 -4.81 2.12
N LYS A 78 -4.54 -4.43 1.43
CA LYS A 78 -5.77 -3.93 2.07
C LYS A 78 -6.29 -4.93 3.10
N GLY A 79 -6.39 -6.22 2.73
CA GLY A 79 -6.87 -7.26 3.63
C GLY A 79 -6.04 -7.34 4.91
N VAL A 80 -4.72 -7.30 4.79
CA VAL A 80 -3.79 -7.33 5.93
C VAL A 80 -3.97 -6.09 6.84
N ILE A 81 -4.08 -4.89 6.25
CA ILE A 81 -4.27 -3.65 7.03
C ILE A 81 -5.63 -3.63 7.73
N VAL A 82 -6.69 -4.08 7.06
CA VAL A 82 -8.04 -4.16 7.64
C VAL A 82 -8.07 -5.14 8.82
N ASN A 83 -7.44 -6.31 8.68
CA ASN A 83 -7.34 -7.26 9.80
C ASN A 83 -6.59 -6.65 10.98
N MET A 84 -5.51 -5.89 10.74
CA MET A 84 -4.83 -5.15 11.80
C MET A 84 -5.76 -4.12 12.48
N PHE A 85 -6.59 -3.40 11.72
CA PHE A 85 -7.55 -2.45 12.29
C PHE A 85 -8.59 -3.11 13.21
N ILE A 86 -9.06 -4.30 12.85
CA ILE A 86 -10.10 -5.03 13.59
C ILE A 86 -9.50 -5.79 14.77
N GLU A 87 -8.47 -6.60 14.52
CA GLU A 87 -7.97 -7.60 15.46
C GLU A 87 -6.91 -7.04 16.41
N VAL A 88 -6.19 -5.97 16.02
CA VAL A 88 -5.09 -5.40 16.82
C VAL A 88 -5.46 -4.05 17.39
N LEU A 89 -6.03 -3.16 16.57
CA LEU A 89 -6.38 -1.80 17.00
C LEU A 89 -7.80 -1.66 17.55
N HIS A 90 -8.66 -2.66 17.31
CA HIS A 90 -10.06 -2.67 17.76
C HIS A 90 -10.81 -1.37 17.44
N LEU A 91 -10.68 -0.89 16.19
CA LEU A 91 -11.36 0.33 15.76
C LEU A 91 -12.89 0.14 15.78
N ASP A 92 -13.62 1.20 16.11
CA ASP A 92 -15.08 1.22 16.02
C ASP A 92 -15.58 1.22 14.57
N ASP A 93 -16.86 0.87 14.38
CA ASP A 93 -17.49 0.76 13.07
C ASP A 93 -17.43 2.08 12.27
N ALA A 94 -17.54 3.21 12.96
CA ALA A 94 -17.51 4.53 12.32
C ALA A 94 -16.11 4.82 11.74
N THR A 95 -15.06 4.54 12.50
CA THR A 95 -13.67 4.73 12.12
C THR A 95 -13.28 3.74 11.03
N LEU A 96 -13.71 2.47 11.13
CA LEU A 96 -13.50 1.47 10.09
C LEU A 96 -14.20 1.88 8.78
N GLY A 97 -15.43 2.40 8.85
CA GLY A 97 -16.15 2.95 7.70
C GLY A 97 -15.44 4.14 7.05
N ALA A 98 -14.84 5.03 7.84
CA ALA A 98 -14.04 6.15 7.34
C ALA A 98 -12.77 5.68 6.61
N TRP A 99 -12.08 4.68 7.14
CA TRP A 99 -10.96 4.04 6.46
C TRP A 99 -11.38 3.36 5.15
N GLY A 100 -12.55 2.72 5.12
CA GLY A 100 -13.12 2.13 3.91
C GLY A 100 -13.24 3.13 2.77
N LYS A 101 -13.89 4.27 3.03
CA LYS A 101 -14.05 5.38 2.06
C LYS A 101 -12.70 5.97 1.64
N THR A 102 -11.79 6.13 2.59
CA THR A 102 -10.45 6.68 2.35
C THR A 102 -9.64 5.78 1.41
N VAL A 103 -9.61 4.47 1.67
CA VAL A 103 -8.90 3.50 0.83
C VAL A 103 -9.54 3.36 -0.55
N GLU A 104 -10.88 3.40 -0.63
CA GLU A 104 -11.59 3.42 -1.92
C GLU A 104 -11.18 4.62 -2.77
N PHE A 105 -11.15 5.82 -2.17
CA PHE A 105 -10.67 7.03 -2.83
C PHE A 105 -9.22 6.88 -3.30
N TRP A 106 -8.33 6.34 -2.46
CA TRP A 106 -6.94 6.12 -2.84
C TRP A 106 -6.82 5.14 -4.01
N TYR A 107 -7.52 4.01 -3.96
CA TYR A 107 -7.41 2.95 -4.97
C TYR A 107 -7.95 3.41 -6.31
N LYS A 108 -9.07 4.15 -6.32
CA LYS A 108 -9.59 4.80 -7.52
C LYS A 108 -8.49 5.56 -8.27
N HIS A 109 -7.68 6.35 -7.57
CA HIS A 109 -6.63 7.16 -8.19
C HIS A 109 -5.34 6.38 -8.45
N ILE A 110 -4.93 5.45 -7.58
CA ILE A 110 -3.79 4.58 -7.85
C ILE A 110 -4.03 3.79 -9.16
N PHE A 111 -5.23 3.23 -9.33
CA PHE A 111 -5.52 2.32 -10.44
C PHE A 111 -5.66 3.04 -11.78
N GLN A 112 -6.00 4.35 -11.78
CA GLN A 112 -6.00 5.18 -12.99
C GLN A 112 -4.66 5.19 -13.73
N THR A 113 -3.54 5.03 -13.00
CA THR A 113 -2.18 5.11 -13.56
C THR A 113 -1.35 3.85 -13.31
N LEU A 114 -1.95 2.80 -12.73
CA LEU A 114 -1.26 1.57 -12.37
C LEU A 114 -0.88 0.74 -13.59
N THR A 115 -1.76 0.67 -14.58
CA THR A 115 -1.44 0.10 -15.89
C THR A 115 -0.76 1.18 -16.73
N PRO A 116 0.50 0.98 -17.18
CA PRO A 116 1.08 1.89 -18.16
C PRO A 116 0.16 1.90 -19.37
N ASN A 117 -0.33 3.07 -19.79
CA ASN A 117 -1.07 3.21 -21.04
C ASN A 117 -0.29 2.44 -22.12
N GLN A 118 -0.92 1.40 -22.67
CA GLN A 118 -0.44 0.83 -23.92
C GLN A 118 -0.70 1.92 -24.95
N SER A 119 0.32 2.75 -25.21
CA SER A 119 0.32 3.61 -26.39
C SER A 119 0.19 2.69 -27.60
N THR A 120 -1.02 2.62 -28.15
CA THR A 120 -1.28 2.18 -29.54
C THR A 120 -0.51 3.04 -30.52
#